data_AF-A0A349D9X0-F1
#
_entry.id   AF-A0A349D9X0-F1
#
_cell.length_a   1.000
_cell.length_b   1.000
_cell.length_c   1.000
_cell.angle_alpha   90.00
_cell.angle_beta   90.00
_cell.angle_gamma   90.00
#
_symmetry.space_group_name_H-M   'P 1'
#
loop_
_entity.id
_entity.type
_entity.pdbx_description
1 polymer ?
#
loop_
_entity_poly.entity_id
_entity_poly.type
_entity_poly.pdbx_seq_one_letter_code
_entity_poly.pdbx_strand_id
1 'polypeptide(L)'
;MEKKNKNAKKVIVFVLKIIVFIFLCVFYARLISFFGHYTDSITFGEYKYIGIIILVTVCVGFIVSLAFALFKKSSKTKKIVTSLICAALIVLVIPIVNLAERICAIPYTEFSTEGWNNSTTDNLRQYMIPDLEEKYKIVGMRLEDVYSLIGEGTEETSTDGSHEITYDIGTFGVWHNTYVLEYDKNGIVTKTYTRPK
;
A
#
# COMPACT_ATOMS: atom_id res chain seq x y z
N MET A 1 21.25 52.71 8.19
CA MET A 1 20.02 51.95 7.85
C MET A 1 20.29 50.63 7.13
N GLU A 2 21.32 50.56 6.28
CA GLU A 2 21.65 49.39 5.43
C GLU A 2 21.98 48.08 6.20
N LYS A 3 22.73 48.16 7.30
CA LYS A 3 23.09 47.01 8.16
C LYS A 3 21.87 46.36 8.83
N LYS A 4 20.89 47.16 9.24
CA LYS A 4 19.62 46.71 9.87
C LYS A 4 18.74 45.95 8.86
N ASN A 5 18.69 46.45 7.61
CA ASN A 5 17.97 45.81 6.51
C ASN A 5 18.61 44.46 6.09
N LYS A 6 19.95 44.37 6.07
CA LYS A 6 20.68 43.11 5.79
C LYS A 6 20.44 42.03 6.85
N ASN A 7 20.33 42.41 8.12
CA ASN A 7 20.01 41.48 9.21
C ASN A 7 18.54 41.03 9.14
N ALA A 8 17.60 41.94 8.86
CA ALA A 8 16.20 41.59 8.65
C ALA A 8 16.03 40.59 7.50
N LYS A 9 16.70 40.81 6.35
CA LYS A 9 16.67 39.89 5.21
C LYS A 9 17.20 38.49 5.54
N LYS A 10 18.27 38.39 6.34
CA LYS A 10 18.79 37.09 6.80
C LYS A 10 17.81 36.35 7.70
N VAL A 11 17.16 37.07 8.62
CA VAL A 11 16.14 36.50 9.52
C VAL A 11 14.95 36.01 8.71
N ILE A 12 14.43 36.83 7.78
CA ILE A 12 13.31 36.45 6.89
C ILE A 12 13.63 35.17 6.11
N VAL A 13 14.81 35.10 5.49
CA VAL A 13 15.22 33.90 4.73
C VAL A 13 15.35 32.67 5.63
N PHE A 14 15.83 32.82 6.86
CA PHE A 14 15.93 31.73 7.81
C PHE A 14 14.55 31.22 8.24
N VAL A 15 13.62 32.12 8.57
CA VAL A 15 12.23 31.76 8.90
C VAL A 15 11.55 31.05 7.73
N LEU A 16 11.73 31.56 6.50
CA LEU A 16 11.17 30.92 5.31
C LEU A 16 11.66 29.49 5.12
N LYS A 17 12.95 29.22 5.40
CA LYS A 17 13.49 27.85 5.34
C LYS A 17 12.84 26.93 6.38
N ILE A 18 12.56 27.42 7.57
CA ILE A 18 11.85 26.64 8.61
C ILE A 18 10.44 26.31 8.13
N ILE A 19 9.71 27.30 7.59
CA ILE A 19 8.36 27.09 7.05
C ILE A 19 8.38 26.04 5.93
N VAL A 20 9.30 26.17 4.96
CA VAL A 20 9.45 25.20 3.87
C VAL A 20 9.82 23.82 4.39
N PHE A 21 10.72 23.73 5.37
CA PHE A 21 11.10 22.46 5.99
C PHE A 21 9.90 21.76 6.62
N ILE A 22 9.14 22.47 7.47
CA ILE A 22 7.95 21.92 8.13
C ILE A 22 6.92 21.49 7.09
N PHE A 23 6.62 22.34 6.12
CA PHE A 23 5.64 22.04 5.07
C PHE A 23 6.00 20.77 4.30
N LEU A 24 7.26 20.64 3.86
CA LEU A 24 7.72 19.46 3.11
C LEU A 24 7.76 18.19 3.97
N CYS A 25 8.14 18.29 5.24
CA CYS A 25 8.09 17.15 6.17
C CYS A 25 6.65 16.67 6.38
N VAL A 26 5.70 17.60 6.60
CA VAL A 26 4.28 17.25 6.77
C VAL A 26 3.71 16.66 5.48
N PHE A 27 4.01 17.26 4.33
CA PHE A 27 3.61 16.74 3.02
C PHE A 27 4.12 15.32 2.80
N TYR A 28 5.41 15.08 3.07
CA TYR A 28 6.02 13.77 2.87
C TYR A 28 5.47 12.72 3.84
N ALA A 29 5.27 13.07 5.11
CA ALA A 29 4.64 12.19 6.08
C ALA A 29 3.21 11.81 5.67
N ARG A 30 2.44 12.78 5.13
CA ARG A 30 1.11 12.51 4.57
C ARG A 30 1.16 11.61 3.35
N LEU A 31 2.16 11.78 2.48
CA LEU A 31 2.36 10.94 1.31
C LEU A 31 2.61 9.48 1.70
N ILE A 32 3.52 9.24 2.65
CA ILE A 32 3.82 7.90 3.16
C ILE A 32 2.63 7.31 3.92
N SER A 33 1.97 8.09 4.76
CA SER A 33 0.78 7.63 5.49
C SER A 33 -0.35 7.28 4.53
N PHE A 34 -0.59 8.10 3.50
CA PHE A 34 -1.56 7.79 2.45
C PHE A 34 -1.24 6.41 1.85
N PHE A 35 -0.10 6.25 1.19
CA PHE A 35 0.22 4.98 0.51
C PHE A 35 0.40 3.78 1.46
N GLY A 36 0.97 3.98 2.65
CA GLY A 36 1.26 2.91 3.61
C GLY A 36 0.06 2.45 4.45
N HIS A 37 -1.05 3.18 4.48
CA HIS A 37 -2.30 2.70 5.08
C HIS A 37 -3.21 1.98 4.08
N TYR A 38 -2.94 2.08 2.77
CA TYR A 38 -3.66 1.30 1.74
C TYR A 38 -3.09 -0.11 1.54
N THR A 39 -2.06 -0.46 2.29
CA THR A 39 -1.31 -1.72 2.17
C THR A 39 -1.73 -2.69 3.27
N ASP A 40 -2.49 -3.72 2.91
CA ASP A 40 -3.09 -4.65 3.87
C ASP A 40 -2.05 -5.45 4.65
N SER A 41 -0.96 -5.91 4.03
CA SER A 41 0.03 -6.71 4.77
C SER A 41 0.87 -5.85 5.72
N ILE A 42 1.06 -4.57 5.41
CA ILE A 42 1.69 -3.61 6.32
C ILE A 42 0.74 -3.25 7.48
N THR A 43 -0.57 -3.32 7.28
CA THR A 43 -1.55 -2.91 8.30
C THR A 43 -1.95 -4.08 9.22
N PHE A 44 -2.26 -5.23 8.63
CA PHE A 44 -2.85 -6.39 9.31
C PHE A 44 -1.91 -7.60 9.38
N GLY A 45 -0.86 -7.64 8.55
CA GLY A 45 0.06 -8.77 8.49
C GLY A 45 0.96 -8.93 9.71
N GLU A 46 1.41 -10.16 9.94
CA GLU A 46 2.35 -10.56 10.99
C GLU A 46 3.67 -9.79 10.86
N TYR A 47 4.12 -9.56 9.62
CA TYR A 47 5.38 -8.87 9.32
C TYR A 47 5.24 -7.35 9.17
N LYS A 48 4.14 -6.76 9.64
CA LYS A 48 3.92 -5.29 9.61
C LYS A 48 5.08 -4.47 10.16
N TYR A 49 5.79 -4.99 11.17
CA TYR A 49 6.94 -4.30 11.77
C TYR A 49 8.06 -4.08 10.75
N ILE A 50 8.27 -4.99 9.79
CA ILE A 50 9.26 -4.86 8.72
C ILE A 50 8.87 -3.70 7.81
N GLY A 51 7.60 -3.66 7.37
CA GLY A 51 7.06 -2.56 6.57
C GLY A 51 7.22 -1.21 7.27
N ILE A 52 6.86 -1.13 8.55
CA ILE A 52 7.01 0.08 9.37
C ILE A 52 8.49 0.52 9.44
N ILE A 53 9.43 -0.41 9.65
CA ILE A 53 10.86 -0.09 9.68
C ILE A 53 11.30 0.52 8.35
N ILE A 54 10.93 -0.08 7.21
CA ILE A 54 11.28 0.43 5.87
C ILE A 54 10.75 1.85 5.69
N LEU A 55 9.47 2.09 6.01
CA LEU A 55 8.83 3.41 5.86
C LEU A 55 9.47 4.46 6.77
N VAL A 56 9.77 4.11 8.03
CA VAL A 56 10.43 5.02 8.98
C VAL A 56 11.85 5.35 8.52
N THR A 57 12.63 4.37 8.04
CA THR A 57 13.98 4.62 7.51
C THR A 57 13.95 5.62 6.35
N VAL A 58 12.99 5.48 5.45
CA VAL A 58 12.83 6.36 4.29
C VAL A 58 12.35 7.76 4.71
N CYS A 59 11.44 7.85 5.68
CA CYS A 59 11.07 9.12 6.35
C CYS A 59 12.28 9.83 6.94
N VAL A 60 13.09 9.14 7.74
CA VAL A 60 14.29 9.71 8.36
C VAL A 60 15.28 10.16 7.29
N GLY A 61 15.51 9.34 6.26
CA GLY A 61 16.37 9.67 5.12
C GLY A 61 15.94 10.97 4.42
N PHE A 62 14.63 11.18 4.23
CA PHE A 62 14.09 12.41 3.66
C PHE A 62 14.31 13.62 4.58
N ILE A 63 13.95 13.50 5.86
CA ILE A 63 14.10 14.58 6.85
C ILE A 63 15.55 15.04 6.94
N VAL A 64 16.48 14.08 7.03
CA VAL A 64 17.91 14.33 7.08
C VAL A 64 18.36 15.02 5.80
N SER A 65 18.03 14.48 4.63
CA SER A 65 18.42 15.06 3.33
C SER A 65 17.90 16.49 3.15
N LEU A 66 16.66 16.76 3.58
CA LEU A 66 16.03 18.07 3.50
C LEU A 66 16.69 19.06 4.45
N ALA A 67 17.01 18.64 5.69
CA ALA A 67 17.74 19.48 6.64
C ALA A 67 19.12 19.86 6.08
N PHE A 68 19.82 18.91 5.46
CA PHE A 68 21.09 19.15 4.77
C PHE A 68 20.94 20.15 3.60
N ALA A 69 19.89 20.02 2.80
CA ALA A 69 19.64 20.91 1.66
C ALA A 69 19.35 22.37 2.10
N LEU A 70 18.57 22.55 3.16
CA LEU A 70 18.09 23.86 3.61
C LEU A 70 19.06 24.59 4.56
N PHE A 71 19.62 23.89 5.54
CA PHE A 71 20.32 24.51 6.67
C PHE A 71 21.84 24.37 6.60
N LYS A 72 22.39 23.32 5.99
CA LYS A 72 23.85 23.15 5.94
C LYS A 72 24.49 24.18 5.01
N LYS A 73 25.55 24.83 5.51
CA LYS A 73 26.45 25.63 4.67
C LYS A 73 27.34 24.67 3.87
N SER A 74 26.92 24.38 2.64
CA SER A 74 27.60 23.47 1.72
C SER A 74 27.80 24.12 0.36
N SER A 75 28.71 23.56 -0.45
CA SER A 75 28.94 24.00 -1.83
C SER A 75 27.66 23.86 -2.67
N LYS A 76 27.56 24.65 -3.74
CA LYS A 76 26.41 24.63 -4.66
C LYS A 76 26.12 23.21 -5.15
N THR A 77 27.15 22.46 -5.53
CA THR A 77 27.05 21.06 -5.97
C THR A 77 26.43 20.17 -4.91
N LYS A 78 26.90 20.24 -3.65
CA LYS A 78 26.37 19.42 -2.56
C LYS A 78 24.88 19.72 -2.29
N LYS A 79 24.47 20.99 -2.40
CA LYS A 79 23.04 21.37 -2.27
C LYS A 79 22.18 20.83 -3.38
N ILE A 80 22.66 20.87 -4.62
CA ILE A 80 21.96 20.30 -5.78
C ILE A 80 21.79 18.81 -5.57
N VAL A 81 22.86 18.09 -5.22
CA VAL A 81 22.82 16.65 -4.95
C VAL A 81 21.83 16.31 -3.84
N THR A 82 21.87 17.00 -2.69
CA THR A 82 20.90 16.73 -1.60
C THR A 82 19.47 17.06 -1.97
N SER A 83 19.25 18.07 -2.83
CA SER A 83 17.91 18.41 -3.32
C SER A 83 17.38 17.35 -4.30
N LEU A 84 18.26 16.81 -5.16
CA LEU A 84 17.93 15.69 -6.04
C LEU A 84 17.61 14.42 -5.24
N ILE A 85 18.32 14.14 -4.15
CA ILE A 85 18.00 13.04 -3.25
C ILE A 85 16.61 13.23 -2.63
N CYS A 86 16.26 14.43 -2.18
CA CYS A 86 14.91 14.71 -1.66
C CYS A 86 13.83 14.46 -2.71
N ALA A 87 14.05 14.95 -3.94
CA ALA A 87 13.11 14.73 -5.05
C ALA A 87 12.98 13.24 -5.41
N ALA A 88 14.10 12.52 -5.44
CA ALA A 88 14.11 11.08 -5.68
C ALA A 88 13.33 10.33 -4.59
N LEU A 89 13.52 10.67 -3.32
CA LEU A 89 12.78 10.04 -2.22
C LEU A 89 11.26 10.27 -2.34
N ILE A 90 10.82 11.44 -2.81
CA ILE A 90 9.39 11.71 -3.10
C ILE A 90 8.87 10.79 -4.22
N VAL A 91 9.60 10.70 -5.34
CA VAL A 91 9.21 9.86 -6.49
C VAL A 91 9.22 8.37 -6.11
N LEU A 92 10.16 7.97 -5.26
CA LEU A 92 10.35 6.58 -4.86
C LEU A 92 9.40 6.11 -3.76
N VAL A 93 8.54 6.98 -3.18
CA VAL A 93 7.59 6.55 -2.14
C VAL A 93 6.73 5.37 -2.62
N ILE A 94 6.13 5.47 -3.80
CA ILE A 94 5.27 4.41 -4.35
C ILE A 94 6.02 3.08 -4.51
N PRO A 95 7.15 3.00 -5.24
CA PRO A 95 7.87 1.73 -5.38
C PRO A 95 8.41 1.19 -4.05
N ILE A 96 8.78 2.05 -3.10
CA ILE A 96 9.21 1.63 -1.75
C ILE A 96 8.05 1.00 -0.98
N VAL A 97 6.88 1.64 -0.99
CA VAL A 97 5.67 1.13 -0.33
C VAL A 97 5.26 -0.20 -0.97
N ASN A 98 5.25 -0.29 -2.30
CA ASN A 98 4.94 -1.54 -3.02
C ASN A 98 5.94 -2.66 -2.70
N LEU A 99 7.23 -2.34 -2.54
CA LEU A 99 8.24 -3.31 -2.12
C LEU A 99 7.99 -3.77 -0.68
N ALA A 100 7.73 -2.84 0.24
CA ALA A 100 7.44 -3.15 1.63
C ALA A 100 6.20 -4.06 1.74
N GLU A 101 5.14 -3.76 0.99
CA GLU A 101 3.93 -4.56 0.89
C GLU A 101 4.24 -5.98 0.41
N ARG A 102 4.96 -6.13 -0.71
CA ARG A 102 5.36 -7.45 -1.21
C ARG A 102 6.15 -8.27 -0.20
N ILE A 103 7.07 -7.64 0.54
CA ILE A 103 7.86 -8.32 1.57
C ILE A 103 6.96 -8.77 2.73
N CYS A 104 6.05 -7.89 3.19
CA CYS A 104 5.14 -8.19 4.30
C CYS A 104 4.06 -9.22 3.90
N ALA A 105 3.74 -9.32 2.61
CA ALA A 105 2.76 -10.26 2.07
C ALA A 105 3.29 -11.69 1.88
N ILE A 106 4.62 -11.93 1.91
CA ILE A 106 5.23 -13.26 1.66
C ILE A 106 4.56 -14.40 2.44
N PRO A 107 4.23 -14.28 3.74
CA PRO A 107 3.57 -15.37 4.48
C PRO A 107 2.19 -15.75 3.97
N TYR A 108 1.58 -14.89 3.15
CA TYR A 108 0.19 -14.99 2.70
C TYR A 108 0.09 -15.26 1.19
N THR A 109 1.21 -15.51 0.50
CA THR A 109 1.18 -15.79 -0.95
C THR A 109 0.83 -17.23 -1.28
N GLU A 110 1.08 -18.16 -0.36
CA GLU A 110 0.72 -19.57 -0.56
C GLU A 110 -0.70 -19.82 -0.07
N PHE A 111 -1.53 -20.38 -0.94
CA PHE A 111 -2.89 -20.76 -0.60
C PHE A 111 -2.90 -21.99 0.32
N SER A 112 -3.69 -21.88 1.38
CA SER A 112 -4.14 -23.01 2.19
C SER A 112 -5.59 -22.77 2.61
N THR A 113 -6.38 -23.85 2.71
CA THR A 113 -7.77 -23.77 3.19
C THR A 113 -7.84 -23.21 4.61
N GLU A 114 -6.87 -23.54 5.48
CA GLU A 114 -6.79 -22.99 6.83
C GLU A 114 -6.49 -21.49 6.82
N GLY A 115 -5.49 -21.05 6.04
CA GLY A 115 -5.14 -19.63 5.91
C GLY A 115 -6.25 -18.79 5.29
N TRP A 116 -6.96 -19.34 4.31
CA TRP A 116 -8.13 -18.69 3.71
C TRP A 116 -9.26 -18.53 4.73
N ASN A 117 -9.60 -19.59 5.47
CA ASN A 117 -10.72 -19.58 6.42
C ASN A 117 -10.40 -18.93 7.77
N ASN A 118 -9.16 -18.49 7.99
CA ASN A 118 -8.78 -17.79 9.21
C ASN A 118 -9.31 -16.34 9.20
N SER A 119 -10.21 -16.03 10.13
CA SER A 119 -10.83 -14.71 10.26
C SER A 119 -9.86 -13.61 10.70
N THR A 120 -8.68 -13.95 11.21
CA THR A 120 -7.65 -12.96 11.57
C THR A 120 -6.81 -12.51 10.37
N THR A 121 -6.93 -13.19 9.23
CA THR A 121 -6.18 -12.92 7.99
C THR A 121 -7.10 -12.72 6.78
N ASP A 122 -8.37 -12.43 7.01
CA ASP A 122 -9.37 -12.11 5.99
C ASP A 122 -8.91 -10.99 5.04
N ASN A 123 -8.27 -9.96 5.61
CA ASN A 123 -7.72 -8.82 4.89
C ASN A 123 -6.49 -9.16 4.03
N LEU A 124 -6.01 -10.40 4.08
CA LEU A 124 -4.77 -10.84 3.44
C LEU A 124 -5.01 -11.95 2.39
N ARG A 125 -6.26 -12.42 2.25
CA ARG A 125 -6.61 -13.50 1.30
C ARG A 125 -6.30 -13.12 -0.15
N GLN A 126 -6.33 -11.83 -0.49
CA GLN A 126 -6.00 -11.35 -1.83
C GLN A 126 -4.60 -11.79 -2.29
N TYR A 127 -3.66 -12.02 -1.36
CA TYR A 127 -2.32 -12.50 -1.67
C TYR A 127 -2.28 -13.99 -2.03
N MET A 128 -3.27 -14.78 -1.59
CA MET A 128 -3.39 -16.21 -1.86
C MET A 128 -4.07 -16.51 -3.20
N ILE A 129 -4.85 -15.57 -3.75
CA ILE A 129 -5.65 -15.79 -4.97
C ILE A 129 -4.81 -16.29 -6.15
N PRO A 130 -3.62 -15.72 -6.46
CA PRO A 130 -2.84 -16.21 -7.59
C PRO A 130 -2.46 -17.69 -7.45
N ASP A 131 -2.03 -18.11 -6.26
CA ASP A 131 -1.65 -19.50 -6.00
C ASP A 131 -2.87 -20.44 -5.96
N LEU A 132 -4.01 -19.96 -5.43
CA LEU A 132 -5.30 -20.65 -5.48
C LEU A 132 -5.72 -20.94 -6.92
N GLU A 133 -5.73 -19.92 -7.78
CA GLU A 133 -6.14 -20.04 -9.18
C GLU A 133 -5.19 -20.94 -9.98
N GLU A 134 -3.89 -20.84 -9.73
CA GLU A 134 -2.88 -21.66 -10.41
C GLU A 134 -2.98 -23.14 -10.02
N LYS A 135 -3.08 -23.46 -8.72
CA LYS A 135 -3.10 -24.84 -8.23
C LYS A 135 -4.41 -25.56 -8.51
N TYR A 136 -5.54 -24.88 -8.32
CA TYR A 136 -6.85 -25.53 -8.31
C TYR A 136 -7.69 -25.24 -9.54
N LYS A 137 -7.31 -24.28 -10.40
CA LYS A 137 -8.04 -23.91 -11.63
C LYS A 137 -9.53 -23.69 -11.35
N ILE A 138 -9.82 -22.65 -10.57
CA ILE A 138 -11.18 -22.34 -10.09
C ILE A 138 -12.17 -22.20 -11.25
N VAL A 139 -11.75 -21.58 -12.37
CA VAL A 139 -12.57 -21.54 -13.59
C VAL A 139 -12.75 -22.94 -14.16
N GLY A 140 -14.01 -23.37 -14.31
CA GLY A 140 -14.42 -24.70 -14.75
C GLY A 140 -14.75 -25.66 -13.61
N MET A 141 -14.56 -25.27 -12.35
CA MET A 141 -14.90 -26.06 -11.18
C MET A 141 -16.40 -25.96 -10.83
N ARG A 142 -16.98 -27.01 -10.24
CA ARG A 142 -18.32 -26.93 -9.63
C ARG A 142 -18.26 -26.13 -8.34
N LEU A 143 -19.29 -25.35 -8.04
CA LEU A 143 -19.38 -24.58 -6.80
C LEU A 143 -19.22 -25.43 -5.55
N GLU A 144 -19.79 -26.65 -5.53
CA GLU A 144 -19.66 -27.58 -4.39
C GLU A 144 -18.20 -27.94 -4.07
N ASP A 145 -17.38 -28.11 -5.12
CA ASP A 145 -15.95 -28.38 -4.98
C ASP A 145 -15.21 -27.12 -4.52
N VAL A 146 -15.62 -25.93 -5.00
CA VAL A 146 -15.08 -24.64 -4.54
C VAL A 146 -15.40 -24.40 -3.07
N TYR A 147 -16.64 -24.66 -2.63
CA TYR A 147 -17.05 -24.51 -1.23
C TYR A 147 -16.25 -25.43 -0.30
N SER A 148 -15.96 -26.64 -0.77
CA SER A 148 -15.09 -27.56 -0.04
C SER A 148 -13.65 -27.05 0.11
N LEU A 149 -13.19 -26.18 -0.79
CA LEU A 149 -11.83 -25.64 -0.82
C LEU A 149 -11.69 -24.33 -0.03
N ILE A 150 -12.59 -23.38 -0.24
CA ILE A 150 -12.50 -21.99 0.25
C ILE A 150 -13.71 -21.53 1.07
N GLY A 151 -14.61 -22.45 1.40
CA GLY A 151 -15.83 -22.18 2.16
C GLY A 151 -16.97 -21.60 1.31
N GLU A 152 -18.14 -21.50 1.92
CA GLU A 152 -19.30 -20.84 1.30
C GLU A 152 -19.06 -19.32 1.23
N GLY A 153 -19.34 -18.74 0.07
CA GLY A 153 -19.31 -17.29 -0.11
C GLY A 153 -20.70 -16.66 0.04
N THR A 154 -20.79 -15.37 -0.19
CA THR A 154 -22.09 -14.67 -0.21
C THR A 154 -22.67 -14.73 -1.62
N GLU A 155 -23.85 -15.33 -1.77
CA GLU A 155 -24.62 -15.26 -3.01
C GLU A 155 -25.12 -13.83 -3.24
N GLU A 156 -24.69 -13.24 -4.36
CA GLU A 156 -25.16 -11.95 -4.83
C GLU A 156 -25.76 -12.13 -6.23
N THR A 157 -26.93 -11.53 -6.47
CA THR A 157 -27.44 -11.40 -7.85
C THR A 157 -26.88 -10.11 -8.43
N SER A 158 -26.07 -10.23 -9.46
CA SER A 158 -25.47 -9.06 -10.09
C SER A 158 -26.52 -8.22 -10.82
N THR A 159 -26.15 -6.99 -11.19
CA THR A 159 -27.08 -6.04 -11.83
C THR A 159 -27.47 -6.47 -13.25
N ASP A 160 -26.67 -7.32 -13.90
CA ASP A 160 -26.96 -7.88 -15.23
C ASP A 160 -27.72 -9.22 -15.16
N GLY A 161 -28.03 -9.71 -13.95
CA GLY A 161 -28.77 -10.94 -13.71
C GLY A 161 -27.89 -12.20 -13.71
N SER A 162 -26.56 -12.07 -13.79
CA SER A 162 -25.65 -13.18 -13.55
C SER A 162 -25.62 -13.58 -12.06
N HIS A 163 -25.35 -14.86 -11.82
CA HIS A 163 -25.22 -15.39 -10.48
C HIS A 163 -23.77 -15.29 -10.03
N GLU A 164 -23.54 -14.63 -8.89
CA GLU A 164 -22.22 -14.38 -8.35
C GLU A 164 -22.08 -14.92 -6.93
N ILE A 165 -20.92 -15.51 -6.62
CA ILE A 165 -20.46 -15.76 -5.26
C ILE A 165 -19.35 -14.78 -4.94
N THR A 166 -19.44 -14.10 -3.79
CA THR A 166 -18.40 -13.16 -3.36
C THR A 166 -17.74 -13.58 -2.05
N TYR A 167 -16.45 -13.27 -1.94
CA TYR A 167 -15.64 -13.46 -0.74
C TYR A 167 -14.91 -12.16 -0.41
N ASP A 168 -14.94 -11.73 0.84
CA ASP A 168 -14.10 -10.62 1.30
C ASP A 168 -12.64 -11.08 1.37
N ILE A 169 -11.74 -10.33 0.75
CA ILE A 169 -10.33 -10.73 0.55
C ILE A 169 -9.28 -9.72 0.99
N GLY A 170 -9.69 -8.51 1.38
CA GLY A 170 -8.77 -7.41 1.61
C GLY A 170 -9.49 -6.10 1.86
N THR A 171 -8.72 -5.08 2.20
CA THR A 171 -9.17 -3.69 2.22
C THR A 171 -8.34 -2.84 1.27
N PHE A 172 -9.01 -2.07 0.42
CA PHE A 172 -8.36 -0.98 -0.30
C PHE A 172 -8.87 0.35 0.25
N GLY A 173 -8.27 0.79 1.35
CA GLY A 173 -8.61 2.07 1.98
C GLY A 173 -9.85 1.99 2.85
N VAL A 174 -10.93 2.64 2.43
CA VAL A 174 -12.25 2.55 3.11
C VAL A 174 -13.17 1.50 2.47
N TRP A 175 -12.70 0.84 1.40
CA TRP A 175 -13.47 -0.12 0.61
C TRP A 175 -12.94 -1.53 0.87
N HIS A 176 -13.84 -2.52 0.89
CA HIS A 176 -13.44 -3.91 0.98
C HIS A 176 -13.18 -4.45 -0.44
N ASN A 177 -12.09 -5.17 -0.63
CA ASN A 177 -11.90 -5.92 -1.87
C ASN A 177 -12.64 -7.23 -1.76
N THR A 178 -13.36 -7.58 -2.82
CA THR A 178 -14.06 -8.85 -2.95
C THR A 178 -13.48 -9.67 -4.09
N TYR A 179 -13.35 -10.97 -3.86
CA TYR A 179 -13.12 -11.96 -4.91
C TYR A 179 -14.48 -12.48 -5.36
N VAL A 180 -14.72 -12.45 -6.66
CA VAL A 180 -16.01 -12.76 -7.27
C VAL A 180 -15.88 -13.96 -8.17
N LEU A 181 -16.81 -14.90 -8.03
CA LEU A 181 -16.99 -16.05 -8.91
C LEU A 181 -18.32 -15.88 -9.66
N GLU A 182 -18.28 -15.76 -10.99
CA GLU A 182 -19.46 -15.87 -11.83
C GLU A 182 -19.64 -17.34 -12.25
N TYR A 183 -20.87 -17.84 -12.20
CA TYR A 183 -21.16 -19.24 -12.53
C TYR A 183 -22.38 -19.41 -13.45
N ASP A 184 -22.40 -20.53 -14.17
CA ASP A 184 -23.50 -20.89 -15.06
C ASP A 184 -24.68 -21.54 -14.30
N LYS A 185 -25.79 -21.77 -15.00
CA LYS A 185 -26.98 -22.44 -14.45
C LYS A 185 -26.75 -23.85 -13.89
N ASN A 186 -25.62 -24.48 -14.21
CA ASN A 186 -25.25 -25.81 -13.71
C ASN A 186 -24.31 -25.72 -12.50
N GLY A 187 -24.04 -24.51 -11.98
CA GLY A 187 -23.13 -24.30 -10.87
C GLY A 187 -21.65 -24.45 -11.25
N ILE A 188 -21.29 -24.25 -12.51
CA ILE A 188 -19.90 -24.27 -12.97
C ILE A 188 -19.36 -22.84 -13.00
N VAL A 189 -18.21 -22.61 -12.35
CA VAL A 189 -17.54 -21.31 -12.37
C VAL A 189 -17.06 -21.02 -13.79
N THR A 190 -17.46 -19.88 -14.32
CA THR A 190 -17.12 -19.42 -15.68
C THR A 190 -16.05 -18.35 -15.70
N LYS A 191 -15.96 -17.55 -14.62
CA LYS A 191 -15.05 -16.43 -14.53
C LYS A 191 -14.77 -16.05 -13.08
N THR A 192 -13.57 -15.57 -12.83
CA THR A 192 -13.12 -15.04 -11.55
C THR A 192 -12.52 -13.66 -11.73
N TYR A 193 -12.73 -12.77 -10.77
CA TYR A 193 -12.13 -11.43 -10.77
C TYR A 193 -12.21 -10.80 -9.37
N THR A 194 -11.49 -9.69 -9.18
CA THR A 194 -11.56 -8.89 -7.95
C THR A 194 -12.24 -7.55 -8.20
N ARG A 195 -13.09 -7.09 -7.26
CA ARG A 195 -13.72 -5.76 -7.31
C ARG A 195 -13.75 -5.07 -5.95
N PRO A 196 -13.59 -3.74 -5.89
CA PRO A 196 -13.90 -2.97 -4.68
C PRO A 196 -15.41 -3.03 -4.40
N LYS A 197 -15.79 -3.21 -3.13
CA LYS A 197 -17.15 -3.15 -2.59
C LYS A 197 -17.36 -1.83 -1.88
#